data_AF-A0A7K8Z6B9-F1
#
_entry.id   AF-A0A7K8Z6B9-F1
#
_cell.length_a   1.000
_cell.length_b   1.000
_cell.length_c   1.000
_cell.angle_alpha   90.00
_cell.angle_beta   90.00
_cell.angle_gamma   90.00
#
_symmetry.space_group_name_H-M   'P 1'
#
loop_
_entity.id
_entity.type
_entity.pdbx_description
1 polymer ?
#
loop_
_entity_poly.entity_id
_entity_poly.type
_entity_poly.pdbx_seq_one_letter_code
_entity_poly.pdbx_strand_id
1 'polypeptide(L)'
;QNLPLKEGSPEVPLFRVGWSVDFSHSQLGEDEFSYGYDGRGLKVENGQFEEFGESFGENDVIGCFVDFEGPELVELSFSKNGALLGPAFRVPKAALAGRALLPHVLCKGCAVELNFGQRPEPLAGVPEGFVFIHAVPAEERVRSPRGPQSTEECEVLLMVGLPGSGKTQWAQKHSQENREKRYNILGTEAVLHQLRTRGPEVEELDAKSRDLLTQQAAQCLSKLVQIAPRAKRNFILDQV
;
A
#
# COMPACT_ATOMS: atom_id res chain seq x y z
N GLN A 1 16.08 -23.02 -5.28
CA GLN A 1 17.39 -22.40 -5.55
C GLN A 1 17.13 -20.91 -5.62
N ASN A 2 17.39 -20.20 -4.51
CA ASN A 2 17.12 -18.77 -4.41
C ASN A 2 18.05 -18.06 -5.39
N LEU A 3 17.53 -17.06 -6.11
CA LEU A 3 18.40 -16.11 -6.80
C LEU A 3 19.35 -15.54 -5.73
N PRO A 4 20.68 -15.62 -5.93
CA PRO A 4 21.58 -14.97 -5.02
C PRO A 4 21.20 -13.49 -4.98
N LEU A 5 20.93 -12.95 -3.78
CA LEU A 5 21.09 -11.53 -3.53
C LEU A 5 22.37 -11.14 -4.26
N LYS A 6 22.32 -10.21 -5.23
CA LYS A 6 23.53 -9.70 -5.86
C LYS A 6 24.46 -9.32 -4.71
N GLU A 7 25.63 -9.96 -4.63
CA GLU A 7 26.64 -9.63 -3.63
C GLU A 7 26.80 -8.10 -3.61
N GLY A 8 26.49 -7.49 -2.46
CA GLY A 8 26.53 -6.04 -2.29
C GLY A 8 25.20 -5.27 -2.49
N SER A 9 24.04 -5.92 -2.62
CA SER A 9 22.75 -5.22 -2.55
C SER A 9 22.31 -5.05 -1.08
N PRO A 10 22.18 -3.80 -0.58
CA PRO A 10 21.77 -3.51 0.80
C PRO A 10 20.24 -3.55 1.01
N GLU A 11 19.45 -3.89 -0.01
CA GLU A 11 17.99 -3.75 0.03
C GLU A 11 17.34 -4.96 0.74
N VAL A 12 16.86 -4.73 1.96
CA VAL A 12 15.99 -5.68 2.66
C VAL A 12 14.63 -5.69 1.95
N PRO A 13 14.15 -6.84 1.43
CA PRO A 13 12.83 -6.90 0.82
C PRO A 13 11.77 -6.54 1.86
N LEU A 14 10.82 -5.69 1.48
CA LEU A 14 9.67 -5.35 2.29
C LEU A 14 8.45 -6.03 1.69
N PHE A 15 7.73 -6.78 2.51
CA PHE A 15 6.41 -7.26 2.15
C PHE A 15 5.43 -7.06 3.30
N ARG A 16 4.27 -6.47 2.98
CA ARG A 16 3.15 -6.29 3.90
C ARG A 16 1.86 -6.54 3.14
N VAL A 17 0.93 -7.25 3.78
CA VAL A 17 -0.36 -7.61 3.18
C VAL A 17 -1.49 -7.37 4.16
N GLY A 18 -2.66 -7.00 3.66
CA GLY A 18 -3.84 -6.80 4.50
C GLY A 18 -4.90 -6.00 3.79
N TRP A 19 -5.49 -5.06 4.50
CA TRP A 19 -6.70 -4.36 4.08
C TRP A 19 -6.56 -2.86 4.30
N SER A 20 -7.12 -2.07 3.39
CA SER A 20 -7.29 -0.64 3.62
C SER A 20 -8.57 -0.12 3.00
N VAL A 21 -8.95 1.09 3.35
CA VAL A 21 -10.06 1.78 2.69
C VAL A 21 -9.60 2.51 1.43
N ASP A 22 -10.56 2.98 0.65
CA ASP A 22 -10.27 3.87 -0.47
C ASP A 22 -9.60 5.17 0.02
N PHE A 23 -8.69 5.71 -0.80
CA PHE A 23 -7.80 6.85 -0.50
C PHE A 23 -6.69 6.63 0.53
N SER A 24 -6.47 5.41 1.03
CA SER A 24 -5.21 5.11 1.72
C SER A 24 -4.02 5.28 0.76
N HIS A 25 -2.92 5.81 1.28
CA HIS A 25 -1.62 5.92 0.62
C HIS A 25 -0.97 4.54 0.46
N SER A 26 0.11 4.50 -0.31
CA SER A 26 0.81 3.26 -0.68
C SER A 26 1.50 2.53 0.49
N GLN A 27 1.70 3.19 1.63
CA GLN A 27 2.34 2.59 2.79
C GLN A 27 1.29 1.92 3.68
N LEU A 28 0.90 0.70 3.32
CA LEU A 28 -0.09 -0.11 4.05
C LEU A 28 0.16 -0.12 5.57
N GLY A 29 -0.85 0.21 6.37
CA GLY A 29 -0.76 0.24 7.84
C GLY A 29 -0.34 1.59 8.43
N GLU A 30 0.15 2.53 7.61
CA GLU A 30 0.55 3.87 8.09
C GLU A 30 -0.61 4.88 8.13
N ASP A 31 -1.68 4.65 7.35
CA ASP A 31 -2.88 5.48 7.37
C ASP A 31 -3.97 4.99 8.32
N GLU A 32 -4.89 5.89 8.63
CA GLU A 32 -6.16 5.54 9.27
C GLU A 32 -6.94 4.55 8.40
N PHE A 33 -7.51 3.51 9.04
CA PHE A 33 -8.21 2.41 8.38
C PHE A 33 -7.36 1.65 7.37
N SER A 34 -6.05 1.58 7.61
CA SER A 34 -5.12 0.71 6.90
C SER A 34 -4.51 -0.28 7.89
N TYR A 35 -4.62 -1.57 7.58
CA TYR A 35 -4.32 -2.67 8.49
C TYR A 35 -3.42 -3.67 7.77
N GLY A 36 -2.16 -3.77 8.21
CA GLY A 36 -1.15 -4.59 7.54
C GLY A 36 -0.55 -5.66 8.44
N TYR A 37 -0.22 -6.80 7.85
CA TYR A 37 0.65 -7.82 8.42
C TYR A 37 1.99 -7.81 7.67
N ASP A 38 3.06 -7.51 8.40
CA ASP A 38 4.40 -7.27 7.90
C ASP A 38 5.23 -8.56 7.97
N GLY A 39 6.10 -8.79 6.97
CA GLY A 39 6.99 -9.96 6.88
C GLY A 39 7.84 -10.24 8.13
N ARG A 40 8.02 -9.24 9.00
CA ARG A 40 8.71 -9.38 10.29
C ARG A 40 7.88 -10.02 11.39
N GLY A 41 6.62 -10.39 11.15
CA GLY A 41 5.71 -10.95 12.17
C GLY A 41 4.94 -9.87 12.95
N LEU A 42 4.87 -8.65 12.40
CA LEU A 42 4.26 -7.50 13.06
C LEU A 42 2.91 -7.17 12.42
N LYS A 43 1.93 -6.79 13.23
CA LYS A 43 0.72 -6.11 12.74
C LYS A 43 0.94 -4.61 12.77
N VAL A 44 0.35 -3.90 11.81
CA VAL A 44 0.57 -2.47 11.58
C VAL A 44 -0.76 -1.75 11.36
N GLU A 45 -1.03 -0.73 12.18
CA GLU A 45 -2.15 0.19 12.02
C GLU A 45 -1.78 1.59 12.53
N ASN A 46 -2.21 2.65 11.84
CA ASN A 46 -1.89 4.04 12.20
C ASN A 46 -0.38 4.30 12.41
N GLY A 47 0.47 3.59 11.66
CA GLY A 47 1.92 3.65 11.79
C GLY A 47 2.49 2.99 13.04
N GLN A 48 1.67 2.36 13.88
CA GLN A 48 2.11 1.59 15.04
C GLN A 48 2.41 0.15 14.63
N PHE A 49 3.51 -0.39 15.13
CA PHE A 49 3.97 -1.75 14.83
C PHE A 49 3.96 -2.56 16.12
N GLU A 50 3.22 -3.67 16.12
CA GLU A 50 3.08 -4.54 17.29
C GLU A 50 3.39 -5.99 16.92
N GLU A 51 4.02 -6.73 17.84
CA GLU A 51 4.20 -8.17 17.69
C GLU A 51 2.82 -8.85 17.55
N PHE A 52 2.71 -9.78 16.61
CA PHE A 52 1.44 -10.45 16.33
C PHE A 52 1.62 -11.92 15.99
N GLY A 53 2.40 -12.22 14.97
CA GLY A 53 2.54 -13.57 14.42
C GLY A 53 3.98 -13.89 14.11
N GLU A 54 4.18 -14.96 13.36
CA GLU A 54 5.51 -15.38 12.94
C GLU A 54 6.05 -14.51 11.80
N SER A 55 7.37 -14.39 11.68
CA SER A 55 7.95 -13.83 10.45
C SER A 55 7.71 -14.76 9.27
N PHE A 56 7.71 -14.21 8.06
CA PHE A 56 7.48 -14.97 6.84
C PHE A 56 8.26 -14.39 5.65
N GLY A 57 8.49 -15.22 4.63
CA GLY A 57 9.34 -14.87 3.51
C GLY A 57 9.07 -15.69 2.25
N GLU A 58 10.13 -15.96 1.49
CA GLU A 58 10.03 -16.69 0.23
C GLU A 58 9.38 -18.07 0.43
N ASN A 59 8.43 -18.42 -0.45
CA ASN A 59 7.63 -19.64 -0.43
C ASN A 59 6.56 -19.76 0.67
N ASP A 60 6.45 -18.80 1.59
CA ASP A 60 5.33 -18.77 2.52
C ASP A 60 4.04 -18.29 1.83
N VAL A 61 2.91 -18.89 2.20
CA VAL A 61 1.57 -18.49 1.75
C VAL A 61 0.86 -17.77 2.89
N ILE A 62 0.49 -16.50 2.67
CA ILE A 62 -0.24 -15.69 3.65
C ILE A 62 -1.71 -15.56 3.25
N GLY A 63 -2.60 -16.05 4.12
CA GLY A 63 -4.04 -15.82 4.00
C GLY A 63 -4.44 -14.54 4.73
N CYS A 64 -5.33 -13.75 4.13
CA CYS A 64 -5.87 -12.52 4.71
C CYS A 64 -7.39 -12.62 4.74
N PHE A 65 -7.97 -12.47 5.92
CA PHE A 65 -9.40 -12.72 6.15
C PHE A 65 -10.07 -11.51 6.77
N VAL A 66 -11.35 -11.34 6.45
CA VAL A 66 -12.24 -10.33 7.03
C VAL A 66 -13.55 -11.00 7.39
N ASP A 67 -13.93 -10.91 8.65
CA ASP A 67 -15.22 -11.36 9.15
C ASP A 67 -16.12 -10.15 9.42
N PHE A 68 -17.25 -10.08 8.71
CA PHE A 68 -18.28 -9.06 8.86
C PHE A 68 -19.51 -9.55 9.63
N GLU A 69 -19.56 -10.79 10.10
CA GLU A 69 -20.73 -11.39 10.77
C GLU A 69 -20.93 -10.86 12.19
N GLY A 70 -19.87 -10.36 12.84
CA GLY A 70 -19.95 -9.74 14.16
C GLY A 70 -20.96 -8.58 14.21
N PRO A 71 -21.77 -8.42 15.27
CA PRO A 71 -22.83 -7.42 15.29
C PRO A 71 -22.30 -5.99 15.22
N GLU A 72 -21.22 -5.68 15.95
CA GLU A 72 -20.65 -4.34 16.05
C GLU A 72 -19.23 -4.23 15.49
N LEU A 73 -18.50 -5.34 15.41
CA LEU A 73 -17.09 -5.39 15.05
C LEU A 73 -16.89 -6.14 13.74
N VAL A 74 -15.97 -5.65 12.93
CA VAL A 74 -15.33 -6.37 11.83
C VAL A 74 -14.01 -6.91 12.35
N GLU A 75 -13.76 -8.21 12.19
CA GLU A 75 -12.53 -8.85 12.63
C GLU A 75 -11.62 -9.13 11.42
N LEU A 76 -10.36 -8.72 11.52
CA LEU A 76 -9.33 -9.01 10.52
C LEU A 76 -8.35 -10.02 11.10
N SER A 77 -8.07 -11.08 10.35
CA SER A 77 -7.17 -12.15 10.77
C SER A 77 -6.29 -12.62 9.62
N PHE A 78 -5.23 -13.34 9.96
CA PHE A 78 -4.24 -13.84 9.01
C PHE A 78 -3.94 -15.31 9.25
N SER A 79 -3.47 -16.00 8.20
CA SER A 79 -2.89 -17.34 8.29
C SER A 79 -1.52 -17.37 7.64
N LYS A 80 -0.67 -18.29 8.10
CA LYS A 80 0.59 -18.65 7.46
C LYS A 80 0.55 -20.13 7.09
N ASN A 81 0.74 -20.43 5.81
CA ASN A 81 0.73 -21.79 5.26
C ASN A 81 -0.53 -22.59 5.66
N GLY A 82 -1.67 -21.89 5.75
CA GLY A 82 -2.97 -22.47 6.13
C GLY A 82 -3.23 -22.55 7.64
N ALA A 83 -2.25 -22.28 8.50
CA ALA A 83 -2.44 -22.20 9.94
C ALA A 83 -2.88 -20.79 10.37
N LEU A 84 -4.02 -20.66 11.04
CA LEU A 84 -4.53 -19.39 11.56
C LEU A 84 -3.61 -18.83 12.65
N LEU A 85 -3.30 -17.53 12.56
CA LEU A 85 -2.52 -16.80 13.56
C LEU A 85 -3.41 -16.15 14.64
N GLY A 86 -4.72 -16.20 14.45
CA GLY A 86 -5.71 -15.54 15.30
C GLY A 86 -6.09 -14.13 14.81
N PRO A 87 -6.94 -13.43 15.59
CA PRO A 87 -7.42 -12.09 15.25
C PRO A 87 -6.33 -11.04 15.43
N ALA A 88 -6.07 -10.27 14.38
CA ALA A 88 -5.08 -9.18 14.38
C ALA A 88 -5.70 -7.83 14.74
N PHE A 89 -6.87 -7.54 14.17
CA PHE A 89 -7.55 -6.26 14.32
C PHE A 89 -9.04 -6.44 14.55
N ARG A 90 -9.63 -5.54 15.33
CA ARG A 90 -11.09 -5.44 15.53
C ARG A 90 -11.52 -4.01 15.31
N VAL A 91 -12.33 -3.81 14.27
CA VAL A 91 -12.72 -2.47 13.81
C VAL A 91 -14.21 -2.28 14.04
N PRO A 92 -14.64 -1.23 14.76
CA PRO A 92 -16.05 -0.91 14.88
C PRO A 92 -16.68 -0.64 13.50
N LYS A 93 -17.78 -1.32 13.18
CA LYS A 93 -18.55 -1.11 11.95
C LYS A 93 -18.97 0.36 11.79
N ALA A 94 -19.33 0.99 12.90
CA ALA A 94 -19.66 2.42 12.94
C ALA A 94 -18.48 3.31 12.50
N ALA A 95 -17.24 2.95 12.85
CA ALA A 95 -16.05 3.69 12.45
C ALA A 95 -15.75 3.53 10.95
N LEU A 96 -15.99 2.35 10.37
CA LEU A 96 -15.87 2.15 8.92
C LEU A 96 -16.88 2.98 8.13
N ALA A 97 -18.04 3.32 8.73
CA ALA A 97 -19.07 4.16 8.11
C ALA A 97 -19.49 3.67 6.71
N GLY A 98 -19.58 2.35 6.53
CA GLY A 98 -19.93 1.72 5.25
C GLY A 98 -18.82 1.72 4.20
N ARG A 99 -17.61 2.18 4.51
CA ARG A 99 -16.46 2.08 3.59
C ARG A 99 -16.08 0.61 3.39
N ALA A 100 -15.85 0.24 2.14
CA ALA A 100 -15.34 -1.08 1.79
C ALA A 100 -13.87 -1.23 2.20
N LEU A 101 -13.51 -2.45 2.60
CA LEU A 101 -12.13 -2.88 2.77
C LEU A 101 -11.62 -3.46 1.45
N LEU A 102 -10.51 -2.91 0.97
CA LEU A 102 -9.84 -3.30 -0.25
C LEU A 102 -8.58 -4.11 0.09
N PRO A 103 -8.30 -5.22 -0.61
CA PRO A 103 -7.02 -5.91 -0.48
C PRO A 103 -5.88 -4.96 -0.78
N HIS A 104 -4.89 -4.90 0.10
CA HIS A 104 -3.73 -4.04 -0.02
C HIS A 104 -2.47 -4.88 0.09
N VAL A 105 -1.57 -4.73 -0.88
CA VAL A 105 -0.26 -5.38 -0.91
C VAL A 105 0.81 -4.31 -1.10
N LEU A 106 1.78 -4.28 -0.18
CA LEU A 106 2.99 -3.47 -0.28
C LEU A 106 4.17 -4.41 -0.47
N CYS A 107 4.86 -4.31 -1.60
CA CYS A 107 6.03 -5.12 -1.92
C CYS A 107 7.18 -4.25 -2.44
N LYS A 108 8.40 -4.46 -1.94
CA LYS A 108 9.64 -3.81 -2.39
C LYS A 108 10.74 -4.85 -2.44
N GLY A 109 11.45 -4.94 -3.56
CA GLY A 109 12.52 -5.91 -3.74
C GLY A 109 12.07 -7.38 -3.75
N CYS A 110 10.76 -7.65 -3.91
CA CYS A 110 10.22 -9.00 -3.96
C CYS A 110 9.12 -9.14 -5.04
N ALA A 111 8.89 -10.37 -5.48
CA ALA A 111 7.81 -10.74 -6.37
C ALA A 111 6.79 -11.58 -5.61
N VAL A 112 5.51 -11.39 -5.93
CA VAL A 112 4.40 -11.98 -5.18
C VAL A 112 3.37 -12.54 -6.15
N GLU A 113 2.78 -13.67 -5.81
CA GLU A 113 1.62 -14.21 -6.51
C GLU A 113 0.37 -13.97 -5.67
N LEU A 114 -0.68 -13.42 -6.28
CA LEU A 114 -1.93 -13.11 -5.60
C LEU A 114 -3.02 -14.07 -6.06
N ASN A 115 -3.71 -14.73 -5.13
CA ASN A 115 -4.87 -15.57 -5.43
C ASN A 115 -6.12 -14.99 -4.76
N PHE A 116 -6.98 -14.37 -5.56
CA PHE A 116 -8.28 -13.83 -5.17
C PHE A 116 -9.43 -14.81 -5.44
N GLY A 117 -9.12 -16.08 -5.73
CA GLY A 117 -10.07 -17.13 -6.10
C GLY A 117 -10.13 -17.39 -7.61
N GLN A 118 -9.15 -16.91 -8.39
CA GLN A 118 -9.06 -17.21 -9.83
C GLN A 118 -8.42 -18.58 -10.14
N ARG A 119 -7.74 -19.19 -9.15
CA ARG A 119 -7.12 -20.51 -9.32
C ARG A 119 -8.14 -21.63 -9.03
N PRO A 120 -8.02 -22.81 -9.69
CA PRO A 120 -8.88 -23.96 -9.38
C PRO A 120 -8.74 -24.45 -7.94
N GLU A 121 -7.51 -24.38 -7.40
CA GLU A 121 -7.19 -24.82 -6.04
C GLU A 121 -6.57 -23.66 -5.23
N PRO A 122 -6.89 -23.55 -3.92
CA PRO A 122 -6.23 -22.63 -3.01
C PRO A 122 -4.71 -22.89 -2.91
N LEU A 123 -3.94 -21.86 -2.55
CA LEU A 123 -2.50 -21.99 -2.30
C LEU A 123 -2.19 -22.65 -0.94
N ALA A 124 -3.12 -22.56 0.00
CA ALA A 124 -3.06 -23.18 1.32
C ALA A 124 -4.50 -23.39 1.84
N GLY A 125 -4.64 -24.04 2.99
CA GLY A 125 -5.94 -24.27 3.63
C GLY A 125 -6.72 -22.97 3.85
N VAL A 126 -8.00 -22.97 3.46
CA VAL A 126 -8.95 -21.89 3.71
C VAL A 126 -9.81 -22.27 4.92
N PRO A 127 -9.90 -21.41 5.96
CA PRO A 127 -10.74 -21.68 7.12
C PRO A 127 -12.22 -21.82 6.74
N GLU A 128 -12.96 -22.60 7.52
CA GLU A 128 -14.41 -22.77 7.36
C GLU A 128 -15.14 -21.42 7.51
N GLY A 129 -16.18 -21.19 6.70
CA GLY A 129 -16.97 -19.96 6.71
C GLY A 129 -16.40 -18.81 5.87
N PHE A 130 -15.16 -18.93 5.38
CA PHE A 130 -14.56 -17.91 4.51
C PHE A 130 -14.64 -18.27 3.03
N VAL A 131 -14.82 -17.26 2.20
CA VAL A 131 -14.83 -17.38 0.74
C VAL A 131 -13.83 -16.40 0.12
N PHE A 132 -13.34 -16.75 -1.07
CA PHE A 132 -12.50 -15.84 -1.85
C PHE A 132 -13.29 -14.64 -2.37
N ILE A 133 -12.61 -13.50 -2.57
CA ILE A 133 -13.21 -12.26 -3.08
C ILE A 133 -13.91 -12.45 -4.43
N HIS A 134 -13.40 -13.32 -5.30
CA HIS A 134 -14.05 -13.65 -6.58
C HIS A 134 -15.40 -14.36 -6.43
N ALA A 135 -15.64 -15.03 -5.31
CA ALA A 135 -16.92 -15.68 -5.01
C ALA A 135 -17.94 -14.71 -4.39
N VAL A 136 -17.52 -13.52 -3.94
CA VAL A 136 -18.42 -12.50 -3.40
C VAL A 136 -19.31 -11.95 -4.54
N PRO A 137 -20.63 -11.85 -4.36
CA PRO A 137 -21.55 -11.30 -5.36
C PRO A 137 -21.15 -9.89 -5.84
N ALA A 138 -21.58 -9.49 -7.05
CA ALA A 138 -21.18 -8.19 -7.61
C ALA A 138 -21.81 -7.01 -6.85
N GLU A 139 -23.02 -7.21 -6.35
CA GLU A 139 -23.83 -6.29 -5.55
C GLU A 139 -23.23 -5.99 -4.18
N GLU A 140 -22.41 -6.89 -3.64
CA GLU A 140 -21.71 -6.74 -2.36
C GLU A 140 -20.28 -6.21 -2.54
N ARG A 141 -19.83 -6.02 -3.78
CA ARG A 141 -18.51 -5.49 -4.11
C ARG A 141 -18.58 -4.01 -4.42
N VAL A 142 -17.75 -3.23 -3.74
CA VAL A 142 -17.55 -1.83 -4.09
C VAL A 142 -16.48 -1.72 -5.17
N ARG A 143 -16.84 -1.04 -6.26
CA ARG A 143 -15.90 -0.77 -7.33
C ARG A 143 -14.99 0.39 -6.96
N SER A 144 -13.68 0.20 -7.06
CA SER A 144 -12.72 1.29 -6.97
C SER A 144 -12.99 2.35 -8.06
N PRO A 145 -12.93 3.64 -7.74
CA PRO A 145 -13.24 4.68 -8.72
C PRO A 145 -12.30 4.62 -9.93
N ARG A 146 -12.89 4.85 -11.10
CA ARG A 146 -12.16 4.89 -12.37
C ARG A 146 -11.45 6.24 -12.49
N GLY A 147 -10.25 6.23 -13.06
CA GLY A 147 -9.61 7.46 -13.52
C GLY A 147 -10.30 8.03 -14.77
N PRO A 148 -9.74 9.12 -15.33
CA PRO A 148 -10.19 9.72 -16.59
C PRO A 148 -10.39 8.69 -17.72
N GLN A 149 -11.42 8.89 -18.56
CA GLN A 149 -11.74 7.95 -19.64
C GLN A 149 -10.83 8.13 -20.85
N SER A 150 -10.35 9.35 -21.07
CA SER A 150 -9.46 9.73 -22.17
C SER A 150 -8.29 10.58 -21.67
N THR A 151 -7.34 10.86 -22.55
CA THR A 151 -6.16 11.67 -22.21
C THR A 151 -6.54 13.15 -22.11
N GLU A 152 -7.57 13.59 -22.83
CA GLU A 152 -8.10 14.96 -22.84
C GLU A 152 -8.79 15.32 -21.51
N GLU A 153 -9.28 14.31 -20.79
CA GLU A 153 -9.87 14.45 -19.45
C GLU A 153 -8.80 14.43 -18.33
N CYS A 154 -7.54 14.15 -18.66
CA CYS A 154 -6.46 14.15 -17.67
C CYS A 154 -5.97 15.58 -17.38
N GLU A 155 -5.77 15.87 -16.09
CA GLU A 155 -5.17 17.11 -15.61
C GLU A 155 -3.73 16.86 -15.17
N VAL A 156 -2.82 17.70 -15.69
CA VAL A 156 -1.41 17.71 -15.29
C VAL A 156 -1.07 19.11 -14.80
N LEU A 157 -0.76 19.22 -13.52
CA LEU A 157 -0.38 20.48 -12.88
C LEU A 157 1.13 20.46 -12.60
N LEU A 158 1.86 21.43 -13.15
CA LEU A 158 3.29 21.59 -12.87
C LEU A 158 3.48 22.69 -11.82
N MET A 159 4.07 22.34 -10.69
CA MET A 159 4.40 23.30 -9.64
C MET A 159 5.69 24.04 -10.01
N VAL A 160 5.63 25.38 -10.08
CA VAL A 160 6.78 26.24 -10.34
C VAL A 160 6.88 27.31 -9.26
N GLY A 161 8.05 27.46 -8.67
CA GLY A 161 8.29 28.45 -7.61
C GLY A 161 9.56 28.18 -6.83
N LEU A 162 9.96 29.15 -6.01
CA LEU A 162 11.18 29.06 -5.19
C LEU A 162 11.08 27.94 -4.13
N PRO A 163 12.20 27.39 -3.66
CA PRO A 163 12.22 26.53 -2.48
C PRO A 163 11.57 27.23 -1.28
N GLY A 164 10.77 26.51 -0.50
CA GLY A 164 10.08 27.08 0.68
C GLY A 164 8.86 27.95 0.39
N SER A 165 8.47 28.16 -0.88
CA SER A 165 7.29 28.99 -1.22
C SER A 165 5.93 28.30 -1.01
N GLY A 166 5.90 27.11 -0.39
CA GLY A 166 4.66 26.37 -0.10
C GLY A 166 4.10 25.49 -1.23
N LYS A 167 4.89 25.18 -2.27
CA LYS A 167 4.45 24.37 -3.43
C LYS A 167 3.84 23.02 -3.03
N THR A 168 4.58 22.23 -2.26
CA THR A 168 4.14 20.91 -1.78
C THR A 168 2.88 20.99 -0.93
N GLN A 169 2.79 22.01 -0.05
CA GLN A 169 1.59 22.24 0.76
C GLN A 169 0.37 22.56 -0.11
N TRP A 170 0.54 23.39 -1.14
CA TRP A 170 -0.52 23.68 -2.09
C TRP A 170 -0.94 22.42 -2.86
N ALA A 171 0.01 21.62 -3.34
CA ALA A 171 -0.27 20.39 -4.09
C ALA A 171 -1.06 19.39 -3.24
N GLN A 172 -0.68 19.18 -1.98
CA GLN A 172 -1.38 18.33 -1.04
C GLN A 172 -2.79 18.85 -0.76
N LYS A 173 -2.93 20.15 -0.47
CA LYS A 173 -4.23 20.78 -0.22
C LYS A 173 -5.15 20.67 -1.43
N HIS A 174 -4.65 20.96 -2.64
CA HIS A 174 -5.42 20.87 -3.86
C HIS A 174 -5.91 19.43 -4.12
N SER A 175 -5.07 18.42 -3.87
CA SER A 175 -5.46 17.01 -3.96
C SER A 175 -6.55 16.64 -2.95
N GLN A 176 -6.47 17.16 -1.72
CA GLN A 176 -7.49 16.94 -0.67
C GLN A 176 -8.81 17.67 -0.94
N GLU A 177 -8.77 18.85 -1.56
CA GLU A 177 -9.97 19.60 -1.94
C GLU A 177 -10.66 19.01 -3.18
N ASN A 178 -9.94 18.23 -3.99
CA ASN A 178 -10.42 17.61 -5.23
C ASN A 178 -10.18 16.09 -5.23
N ARG A 179 -10.62 15.39 -4.17
CA ARG A 179 -10.34 13.95 -3.97
C ARG A 179 -10.84 13.09 -5.13
N GLU A 180 -11.95 13.46 -5.73
CA GLU A 180 -12.53 12.77 -6.90
C GLU A 180 -11.57 12.76 -8.11
N LYS A 181 -10.70 13.76 -8.23
CA LYS A 181 -9.69 13.83 -9.30
C LYS A 181 -8.55 12.84 -9.10
N ARG A 182 -8.30 12.34 -7.88
CA ARG A 182 -7.24 11.35 -7.58
C ARG A 182 -5.89 11.74 -8.17
N TYR A 183 -5.43 12.93 -7.81
CA TYR A 183 -4.11 13.41 -8.23
C TYR A 183 -3.00 12.50 -7.73
N ASN A 184 -2.12 12.09 -8.64
CA ASN A 184 -0.87 11.42 -8.33
C ASN A 184 0.21 12.49 -8.20
N ILE A 185 0.60 12.80 -6.97
CA ILE A 185 1.65 13.79 -6.69
C ILE A 185 3.00 13.12 -6.94
N LEU A 186 3.71 13.60 -7.96
CA LEU A 186 5.04 13.16 -8.33
C LEU A 186 6.05 14.19 -7.84
N GLY A 187 6.75 13.88 -6.75
CA GLY A 187 7.81 14.71 -6.20
C GLY A 187 8.86 13.85 -5.50
N THR A 188 10.07 14.38 -5.32
CA THR A 188 11.20 13.64 -4.75
C THR A 188 10.88 13.15 -3.32
N GLU A 189 10.24 13.98 -2.51
CA GLU A 189 9.80 13.64 -1.15
C GLU A 189 8.77 12.49 -1.14
N ALA A 190 7.82 12.49 -2.09
CA ALA A 190 6.83 11.41 -2.20
C ALA A 190 7.52 10.08 -2.56
N VAL A 191 8.51 10.11 -3.45
CA VAL A 191 9.30 8.92 -3.79
C VAL A 191 10.15 8.47 -2.61
N LEU A 192 10.82 9.38 -1.89
CA LEU A 192 11.59 9.04 -0.68
C LEU A 192 10.71 8.38 0.38
N HIS A 193 9.51 8.90 0.61
CA HIS A 193 8.51 8.29 1.50
C HIS A 193 8.18 6.84 1.06
N GLN A 194 8.01 6.62 -0.24
CA GLN A 194 7.73 5.30 -0.81
C GLN A 194 8.94 4.37 -0.84
N LEU A 195 10.17 4.86 -0.66
CA LEU A 195 11.36 4.02 -0.58
C LEU A 195 11.60 3.46 0.82
N ARG A 196 10.94 3.97 1.86
CA ARG A 196 11.11 3.49 3.24
C ARG A 196 10.77 2.00 3.39
N THR A 197 11.72 1.20 3.85
CA THR A 197 11.53 -0.24 4.08
C THR A 197 11.13 -0.57 5.52
N ARG A 198 11.22 0.40 6.43
CA ARG A 198 10.81 0.27 7.84
C ARG A 198 9.62 1.18 8.13
N GLY A 199 9.09 1.07 9.34
CA GLY A 199 7.98 1.91 9.83
C GLY A 199 8.35 3.40 9.90
N PRO A 200 7.52 4.23 10.56
CA PRO A 200 7.73 5.68 10.63
C PRO A 200 8.94 6.10 11.48
N GLU A 201 9.63 5.16 12.14
CA GLU A 201 10.88 5.46 12.84
C GLU A 201 11.92 6.03 11.88
N VAL A 202 12.45 7.20 12.23
CA VAL A 202 13.47 7.88 11.44
C VAL A 202 14.76 7.08 11.53
N GLU A 203 15.14 6.43 10.43
CA GLU A 203 16.46 5.83 10.34
C GLU A 203 17.50 6.96 10.33
N GLU A 204 18.36 6.99 11.35
CA GLU A 204 19.46 7.95 11.42
C GLU A 204 20.49 7.62 10.34
N LEU A 205 20.32 8.25 9.18
CA LEU A 205 21.23 8.14 8.06
C LEU A 205 22.25 9.27 8.12
N ASP A 206 23.52 8.95 7.87
CA ASP A 206 24.55 9.95 7.68
C ASP A 206 24.28 10.81 6.44
N ALA A 207 24.88 12.01 6.39
CA ALA A 207 24.62 12.98 5.33
C ALA A 207 24.83 12.39 3.92
N LYS A 208 25.87 11.58 3.73
CA LYS A 208 26.20 10.99 2.42
C LYS A 208 25.16 9.97 1.98
N SER A 209 24.68 9.15 2.90
CA SER A 209 23.62 8.16 2.62
C SER A 209 22.29 8.84 2.28
N ARG A 210 21.92 9.93 2.96
CA ARG A 210 20.73 10.73 2.63
C ARG A 210 20.83 11.38 1.24
N ASP A 211 21.99 11.93 0.91
CA ASP A 211 22.22 12.54 -0.41
C ASP A 211 22.10 11.50 -1.53
N LEU A 212 22.64 10.30 -1.31
CA LEU A 212 22.53 9.18 -2.25
C LEU A 212 21.06 8.76 -2.46
N LEU A 213 20.29 8.60 -1.37
CA LEU A 213 18.86 8.27 -1.47
C LEU A 213 18.08 9.37 -2.20
N THR A 214 18.38 10.64 -1.92
CA THR A 214 17.75 11.78 -2.61
C THR A 214 18.05 11.75 -4.11
N GLN A 215 19.30 11.45 -4.48
CA GLN A 215 19.69 11.29 -5.89
C GLN A 215 18.96 10.12 -6.56
N GLN A 216 18.84 8.97 -5.88
CA GLN A 216 18.09 7.82 -6.37
C GLN A 216 16.60 8.15 -6.54
N ALA A 217 15.98 8.81 -5.56
CA ALA A 217 14.60 9.25 -5.63
C ALA A 217 14.35 10.21 -6.81
N ALA A 218 15.26 11.15 -7.07
CA ALA A 218 15.18 12.05 -8.22
C ALA A 218 15.29 11.31 -9.57
N GLN A 219 16.14 10.28 -9.64
CA GLN A 219 16.23 9.41 -10.83
C GLN A 219 14.95 8.58 -11.03
N CYS A 220 14.39 8.03 -9.95
CA CYS A 220 13.11 7.34 -9.99
C CYS A 220 11.98 8.28 -10.43
N LEU A 221 11.91 9.49 -9.89
CA LEU A 221 10.96 10.51 -10.28
C LEU A 221 11.06 10.83 -11.77
N SER A 222 12.27 10.99 -12.31
CA SER A 222 12.49 11.25 -13.73
C SER A 222 11.90 10.15 -14.62
N LYS A 223 12.05 8.88 -14.23
CA LYS A 223 11.44 7.74 -14.91
C LYS A 223 9.91 7.74 -14.76
N LEU A 224 9.39 8.03 -13.57
CA LEU A 224 7.94 8.10 -13.32
C LEU A 224 7.29 9.18 -14.20
N VAL A 225 7.91 10.35 -14.33
CA VAL A 225 7.44 11.44 -15.20
C VAL A 225 7.42 11.03 -16.67
N GLN A 226 8.37 10.22 -17.14
CA GLN A 226 8.38 9.69 -18.51
C GLN A 226 7.29 8.63 -18.76
N ILE A 227 6.86 7.92 -17.71
CA ILE A 227 5.85 6.87 -17.78
C ILE A 227 4.43 7.44 -17.59
N ALA A 228 4.30 8.51 -16.79
CA ALA A 228 3.02 9.13 -16.44
C ALA A 228 2.10 9.42 -17.65
N PRO A 229 2.59 9.92 -18.81
CA PRO A 229 1.75 10.17 -19.99
C PRO A 229 1.07 8.93 -20.57
N ARG A 230 1.57 7.73 -20.26
CA ARG A 230 0.99 6.45 -20.72
C ARG A 230 -0.20 6.01 -19.86
N ALA A 231 -0.42 6.67 -18.72
CA ALA A 231 -1.50 6.37 -17.80
C ALA A 231 -2.60 7.42 -17.90
N LYS A 232 -3.86 6.99 -17.99
CA LYS A 232 -5.04 7.87 -17.91
C LYS A 232 -5.31 8.23 -16.45
N ARG A 233 -4.56 9.20 -15.94
CA ARG A 233 -4.57 9.66 -14.54
C ARG A 233 -4.25 11.16 -14.47
N ASN A 234 -4.69 11.77 -13.38
CA ASN A 234 -4.36 13.15 -13.04
C ASN A 234 -3.04 13.18 -12.27
N PHE A 235 -2.18 14.14 -12.56
CA PHE A 235 -0.84 14.27 -11.99
C PHE A 235 -0.57 15.67 -11.48
N ILE A 236 0.12 15.78 -10.34
CA ILE A 236 0.75 17.02 -9.90
C ILE A 236 2.25 16.77 -9.88
N LEU A 237 3.01 17.51 -10.70
CA LEU A 237 4.46 17.45 -10.73
C LEU A 237 5.01 18.46 -9.72
N ASP A 238 5.37 17.97 -8.54
CA ASP A 238 5.96 18.75 -7.46
C ASP A 238 7.50 18.66 -7.56
N GLN A 239 8.05 19.41 -8.51
CA GLN A 239 9.49 19.52 -8.69
C GLN A 239 10.04 20.62 -7.77
N VAL A 240 11.04 20.26 -6.97
CA VAL A 240 11.78 21.19 -6.11
C VAL A 240 12.88 21.88 -6.90
#